data_AF-A0A1Y5H9E5-F1
#
_entry.id   AF-A0A1Y5H9E5-F1
#
_cell.length_a   1.000
_cell.length_b   1.000
_cell.length_c   1.000
_cell.angle_alpha   90.00
_cell.angle_beta   90.00
_cell.angle_gamma   90.00
#
_symmetry.space_group_name_H-M   'P 1'
#
loop_
_entity.id
_entity.type
_entity.pdbx_description
1 polymer ?
#
loop_
_entity_poly.entity_id
_entity_poly.type
_entity_poly.pdbx_seq_one_letter_code
_entity_poly.pdbx_strand_id
1 'polypeptide(L)'
;MKELKFIAMMIKIDTADPSHASVSSNAFAADLEALVATLDGTTKTARERVEPIQSKISEAYKTLNEAAFGLAQQVEEMTVLADNTAGLKQARDTMMSALGQEARQVSCDTSMQISRLIPRLQFADAFVQRLQNTQRFLENADQHPGTPKQLVLAVASLQMKALREDTRVEREASTAALDALLNATSQSAGLLTEKGAGDEFREWLQASASTVEMNTQVIETSRRQLLSAFQHIEDAHAVAAQVDDTISKFVPLAQTLKYTAINGSLLASKASSKKSASYVLTAEIQNVGKKCGLRMTESASALTNINEVLSRVDRSNLEEKIKQLAGSLEQAETAQDSLGNLTQDLRQTRHNLSEGVAALMESCHEARKTIQDGEVMLQGLECLIETDGSLDIGSVDASTVQWITAYYTTEPERALHHKLFGGMGDPVPNVLEDDDDLGDFLL
;
A
#
# COMPACT_ATOMS: atom_id res chain seq x y z
N MET A 1 59.50 34.38 22.67
CA MET A 1 60.32 33.40 21.91
C MET A 1 61.57 34.02 21.30
N LYS A 2 61.45 35.06 20.45
CA LYS A 2 62.63 35.80 19.92
C LYS A 2 63.48 36.43 21.03
N GLU A 3 62.83 36.97 22.06
CA GLU A 3 63.51 37.57 23.23
C GLU A 3 64.28 36.54 24.07
N LEU A 4 63.74 35.35 24.31
CA LEU A 4 64.43 34.29 25.07
C LEU A 4 65.69 33.77 24.34
N LYS A 5 65.63 33.62 23.00
CA LYS A 5 66.81 33.29 22.18
C LYS A 5 67.87 34.40 22.21
N PHE A 6 67.43 35.65 22.11
CA PHE A 6 68.32 36.82 22.15
C PHE A 6 69.03 36.94 23.50
N ILE A 7 68.32 36.72 24.61
CA ILE A 7 68.90 36.82 25.95
C ILE A 7 69.80 35.60 26.27
N ALA A 8 69.49 34.39 25.79
CA ALA A 8 70.39 33.23 25.87
C ALA A 8 71.73 33.48 25.15
N MET A 9 71.67 34.10 23.97
CA MET A 9 72.84 34.54 23.21
C MET A 9 73.66 35.60 23.97
N MET A 10 73.00 36.57 24.62
CA MET A 10 73.66 37.57 25.46
C MET A 10 74.38 36.97 26.66
N ILE A 11 73.86 35.90 27.28
CA ILE A 11 74.52 35.18 28.38
C ILE A 11 75.79 34.47 27.90
N LYS A 12 75.75 33.80 26.74
CA LYS A 12 76.95 33.19 26.15
C LYS A 12 78.04 34.23 25.92
N ILE A 13 77.67 35.43 25.47
CA ILE A 13 78.58 36.57 25.28
C ILE A 13 79.15 37.08 26.61
N ASP A 14 78.31 37.25 27.64
CA ASP A 14 78.71 37.71 28.98
C ASP A 14 79.62 36.69 29.71
N THR A 15 79.55 35.41 29.33
CA THR A 15 80.33 34.31 29.94
C THR A 15 81.60 33.93 29.17
N ALA A 16 81.97 34.66 28.13
CA ALA A 16 83.15 34.38 27.32
C ALA A 16 84.49 34.58 28.06
N ASP A 17 84.48 35.02 29.32
CA ASP A 17 85.67 35.17 30.19
C ASP A 17 85.89 33.89 31.05
N PRO A 18 87.10 33.30 31.10
CA PRO A 18 87.31 31.95 31.60
C PRO A 18 87.36 31.91 33.13
N SER A 19 86.23 31.69 33.77
CA SER A 19 86.13 31.32 35.20
C SER A 19 85.22 30.11 35.39
N HIS A 20 85.31 29.37 36.50
CA HIS A 20 84.42 28.22 36.78
C HIS A 20 82.90 28.54 36.69
N ALA A 21 82.52 29.82 36.79
CA ALA A 21 81.15 30.28 36.61
C ALA A 21 80.69 30.29 35.13
N SER A 22 81.61 30.34 34.15
CA SER A 22 81.28 30.36 32.71
C SER A 22 80.80 29.01 32.19
N VAL A 23 81.34 27.90 32.71
CA VAL A 23 80.96 26.53 32.31
C VAL A 23 79.52 26.21 32.73
N SER A 24 79.10 26.58 33.96
CA SER A 24 77.72 26.37 34.43
C SER A 24 76.70 27.26 33.71
N SER A 25 77.12 28.46 33.29
CA SER A 25 76.24 29.42 32.61
C SER A 25 76.05 29.07 31.13
N ASN A 26 77.08 28.52 30.46
CA ASN A 26 76.97 28.00 29.10
C ASN A 26 76.09 26.74 29.02
N ALA A 27 76.20 25.82 29.98
CA ALA A 27 75.32 24.66 30.06
C ALA A 27 73.85 25.07 30.26
N PHE A 28 73.61 26.02 31.17
CA PHE A 28 72.27 26.58 31.39
C PHE A 28 71.69 27.28 30.15
N ALA A 29 72.51 28.03 29.40
CA ALA A 29 72.08 28.66 28.15
C ALA A 29 71.74 27.63 27.05
N ALA A 30 72.50 26.53 26.96
CA ALA A 30 72.21 25.44 26.02
C ALA A 30 70.91 24.69 26.37
N ASP A 31 70.69 24.38 27.65
CA ASP A 31 69.45 23.77 28.14
C ASP A 31 68.24 24.68 27.87
N LEU A 32 68.42 25.99 28.02
CA LEU A 32 67.37 26.96 27.72
C LEU A 32 67.06 27.04 26.23
N GLU A 33 68.07 27.06 25.35
CA GLU A 33 67.86 27.04 23.90
C GLU A 33 67.12 25.78 23.45
N ALA A 34 67.47 24.61 24.00
CA ALA A 34 66.79 23.34 23.74
C ALA A 34 65.33 23.35 24.23
N LEU A 35 65.10 23.89 25.44
CA LEU A 35 63.76 24.03 26.01
C LEU A 35 62.89 24.98 25.20
N VAL A 36 63.45 26.11 24.76
CA VAL A 36 62.80 27.08 23.88
C VAL A 36 62.45 26.45 22.53
N ALA A 37 63.37 25.71 21.91
CA ALA A 37 63.08 25.00 20.66
C ALA A 37 61.95 23.97 20.80
N THR A 38 61.92 23.24 21.92
CA THR A 38 60.87 22.27 22.24
C THR A 38 59.52 22.95 22.46
N LEU A 39 59.51 24.09 23.16
CA LEU A 39 58.31 24.89 23.38
C LEU A 39 57.76 25.46 22.06
N ASP A 40 58.63 25.95 21.16
CA ASP A 40 58.25 26.45 19.82
C ASP A 40 57.61 25.35 18.99
N GLY A 41 58.26 24.19 18.93
CA GLY A 41 57.79 23.04 18.17
C GLY A 41 56.42 22.56 18.67
N THR A 42 56.29 22.39 19.99
CA THR A 42 55.02 21.94 20.60
C THR A 42 53.90 22.96 20.40
N THR A 43 54.20 24.26 20.48
CA THR A 43 53.23 25.34 20.23
C THR A 43 52.80 25.41 18.78
N LYS A 44 53.74 25.23 17.84
CA LYS A 44 53.45 25.17 16.41
C LYS A 44 52.54 23.98 16.09
N THR A 45 52.88 22.79 16.58
CA THR A 45 52.06 21.58 16.40
C THR A 45 50.68 21.72 17.03
N ALA A 46 50.56 22.31 18.22
CA ALA A 46 49.27 22.56 18.85
C ALA A 46 48.40 23.51 18.01
N ARG A 47 48.99 24.59 17.48
CA ARG A 47 48.28 25.55 16.64
C ARG A 47 47.78 24.92 15.34
N GLU A 48 48.65 24.17 14.66
CA GLU A 48 48.32 23.44 13.43
C GLU A 48 47.20 22.42 13.64
N ARG A 49 47.05 21.87 14.85
CA ARG A 49 46.01 20.88 15.18
C ARG A 49 44.70 21.49 15.72
N VAL A 50 44.73 22.68 16.30
CA VAL A 50 43.52 23.36 16.81
C VAL A 50 42.78 24.09 15.69
N GLU A 51 43.50 24.68 14.75
CA GLU A 51 42.93 25.47 13.64
C GLU A 51 41.82 24.74 12.84
N PRO A 52 41.93 23.42 12.56
CA PRO A 52 40.88 22.67 11.85
C PRO A 52 39.63 22.40 12.70
N ILE A 53 39.71 22.33 14.03
CA ILE A 53 38.59 21.92 14.90
C ILE A 53 37.41 22.87 14.72
N GLN A 54 37.67 24.18 14.76
CA GLN A 54 36.60 25.18 14.68
C GLN A 54 35.93 25.19 13.30
N SER A 55 36.72 24.96 12.23
CA SER A 55 36.19 24.80 10.87
C SER A 55 35.29 23.57 10.78
N LYS A 56 35.74 22.43 11.32
CA LYS A 56 34.99 21.16 11.30
C LYS A 56 33.69 21.21 12.09
N ILE A 57 33.71 21.83 13.28
CA ILE A 57 32.49 22.04 14.07
C ILE A 57 31.52 22.98 13.35
N SER A 58 32.03 24.03 12.71
CA SER A 58 31.18 24.98 11.96
C SER A 58 30.55 24.33 10.72
N GLU A 59 31.31 23.50 9.99
CA GLU A 59 30.82 22.69 8.88
C GLU A 59 29.74 21.71 9.36
N ALA A 60 30.00 20.94 10.42
CA ALA A 60 29.02 20.01 11.00
C ALA A 60 27.72 20.72 11.41
N TYR A 61 27.82 21.88 12.08
CA TYR A 61 26.68 22.66 12.51
C TYR A 61 25.86 23.19 11.32
N LYS A 62 26.55 23.66 10.27
CA LYS A 62 25.89 24.11 9.03
C LYS A 62 25.15 22.95 8.35
N THR A 63 25.81 21.80 8.17
CA THR A 63 25.20 20.61 7.55
C THR A 63 24.01 20.09 8.37
N LEU A 64 24.11 20.07 9.70
CA LEU A 64 23.01 19.67 10.58
C LEU A 64 21.81 20.63 10.49
N ASN A 65 22.06 21.95 10.42
CA ASN A 65 20.97 22.92 10.25
C ASN A 65 20.31 22.84 8.88
N GLU A 66 21.10 22.68 7.81
CA GLU A 66 20.58 22.49 6.45
C GLU A 66 19.75 21.20 6.37
N ALA A 67 20.23 20.12 6.98
CA ALA A 67 19.49 18.87 7.08
C ALA A 67 18.19 19.03 7.90
N ALA A 68 18.25 19.67 9.07
CA ALA A 68 17.09 19.91 9.91
C ALA A 68 16.02 20.77 9.22
N PHE A 69 16.44 21.82 8.51
CA PHE A 69 15.54 22.67 7.73
C PHE A 69 14.91 21.90 6.57
N GLY A 70 15.73 21.14 5.81
CA GLY A 70 15.25 20.30 4.71
C GLY A 70 14.25 19.25 5.18
N LEU A 71 14.55 18.55 6.29
CA LEU A 71 13.64 17.60 6.92
C LEU A 71 12.34 18.25 7.39
N ALA A 72 12.40 19.44 7.98
CA ALA A 72 11.19 20.13 8.46
C ALA A 72 10.26 20.48 7.29
N GLN A 73 10.80 21.03 6.21
CA GLN A 73 10.03 21.33 5.00
C GLN A 73 9.44 20.05 4.38
N GLN A 74 10.25 18.99 4.27
CA GLN A 74 9.79 17.72 3.70
C GLN A 74 8.72 17.06 4.57
N VAL A 75 8.80 17.16 5.89
CA VAL A 75 7.75 16.66 6.81
C VAL A 75 6.44 17.42 6.61
N GLU A 76 6.48 18.73 6.40
CA GLU A 76 5.29 19.52 6.11
C GLU A 76 4.64 19.08 4.78
N GLU A 77 5.44 18.93 3.73
CA GLU A 77 4.99 18.44 2.41
C GLU A 77 4.41 17.01 2.50
N MET A 78 5.07 16.11 3.23
CA MET A 78 4.59 14.74 3.47
C MET A 78 3.29 14.71 4.28
N THR A 79 3.10 15.64 5.21
CA THR A 79 1.86 15.71 6.03
C THR A 79 0.66 16.08 5.16
N VAL A 80 0.83 17.06 4.26
CA VAL A 80 -0.23 17.45 3.30
C VAL A 80 -0.57 16.29 2.34
N LEU A 81 0.44 15.59 1.84
CA LEU A 81 0.26 14.38 1.01
C LEU A 81 -0.44 13.25 1.76
N ALA A 82 -0.13 13.05 3.04
CA ALA A 82 -0.77 12.04 3.88
C ALA A 82 -2.27 12.35 4.08
N ASP A 83 -2.62 13.60 4.36
CA ASP A 83 -4.02 14.03 4.51
C ASP A 83 -4.81 13.85 3.20
N ASN A 84 -4.22 14.22 2.06
CA ASN A 84 -4.83 14.00 0.75
C ASN A 84 -5.02 12.51 0.45
N THR A 85 -4.02 11.68 0.73
CA THR A 85 -4.09 10.23 0.53
C THR A 85 -5.14 9.58 1.43
N ALA A 86 -5.31 10.09 2.67
CA ALA A 86 -6.35 9.63 3.59
C ALA A 86 -7.76 9.97 3.09
N GLY A 87 -7.97 11.19 2.58
CA GLY A 87 -9.25 11.58 1.96
C GLY A 87 -9.61 10.70 0.76
N LEU A 88 -8.65 10.49 -0.14
CA LEU A 88 -8.81 9.61 -1.30
C LEU A 88 -9.06 8.15 -0.91
N LYS A 89 -8.43 7.66 0.17
CA LYS A 89 -8.68 6.32 0.72
C LYS A 89 -10.12 6.18 1.22
N GLN A 90 -10.64 7.18 1.92
CA GLN A 90 -12.01 7.17 2.44
C GLN A 90 -13.04 7.20 1.31
N ALA A 91 -12.81 8.02 0.27
CA ALA A 91 -13.64 8.06 -0.93
C ALA A 91 -13.69 6.69 -1.62
N ARG A 92 -12.52 6.08 -1.85
CA ARG A 92 -12.39 4.71 -2.37
C ARG A 92 -13.17 3.70 -1.53
N ASP A 93 -13.00 3.69 -0.22
CA ASP A 93 -13.63 2.68 0.65
C ASP A 93 -15.16 2.79 0.63
N THR A 94 -15.67 4.02 0.63
CA THR A 94 -17.11 4.29 0.49
C THR A 94 -17.63 3.77 -0.85
N MET A 95 -16.90 4.05 -1.92
CA MET A 95 -17.26 3.63 -3.26
C MET A 95 -17.21 2.11 -3.46
N MET A 96 -16.14 1.46 -3.01
CA MET A 96 -16.00 0.00 -3.08
C MET A 96 -17.08 -0.72 -2.26
N SER A 97 -17.48 -0.15 -1.13
CA SER A 97 -18.61 -0.67 -0.34
C SER A 97 -19.93 -0.57 -1.11
N ALA A 98 -20.22 0.58 -1.72
CA ALA A 98 -21.43 0.80 -2.52
C ALA A 98 -21.46 -0.15 -3.73
N LEU A 99 -20.38 -0.20 -4.50
CA LEU A 99 -20.23 -1.10 -5.65
C LEU A 99 -20.38 -2.57 -5.23
N GLY A 100 -19.80 -2.97 -4.10
CA GLY A 100 -19.92 -4.32 -3.57
C GLY A 100 -21.33 -4.68 -3.08
N GLN A 101 -22.14 -3.70 -2.68
CA GLN A 101 -23.55 -3.92 -2.35
C GLN A 101 -24.40 -4.05 -3.62
N GLU A 102 -24.20 -3.17 -4.59
CA GLU A 102 -24.94 -3.19 -5.85
C GLU A 102 -24.61 -4.43 -6.69
N ALA A 103 -23.34 -4.86 -6.74
CA ALA A 103 -22.95 -6.11 -7.41
C ALA A 103 -23.61 -7.34 -6.79
N ARG A 104 -23.75 -7.37 -5.46
CA ARG A 104 -24.47 -8.45 -4.76
C ARG A 104 -25.96 -8.44 -5.09
N GLN A 105 -26.56 -7.26 -5.16
CA GLN A 105 -27.96 -7.10 -5.53
C GLN A 105 -28.21 -7.59 -6.96
N VAL A 106 -27.40 -7.15 -7.93
CA VAL A 106 -27.43 -7.63 -9.32
C VAL A 106 -27.31 -9.14 -9.38
N SER A 107 -26.32 -9.73 -8.69
CA SER A 107 -26.12 -11.18 -8.70
C SER A 107 -27.33 -11.94 -8.15
N CYS A 108 -27.94 -11.45 -7.06
CA CYS A 108 -29.17 -12.02 -6.52
C CYS A 108 -30.34 -11.90 -7.50
N ASP A 109 -30.53 -10.74 -8.12
CA ASP A 109 -31.61 -10.49 -9.06
C ASP A 109 -31.47 -11.33 -10.34
N THR A 110 -30.26 -11.41 -10.89
CA THR A 110 -29.93 -12.29 -12.02
C THR A 110 -30.19 -13.75 -11.70
N SER A 111 -29.68 -14.25 -10.56
CA SER A 111 -29.89 -15.64 -10.12
C SER A 111 -31.38 -15.95 -9.95
N MET A 112 -32.14 -15.03 -9.37
CA MET A 112 -33.58 -15.16 -9.16
C MET A 112 -34.33 -15.23 -10.49
N GLN A 113 -34.00 -14.36 -11.47
CA GLN A 113 -34.67 -14.39 -12.77
C GLN A 113 -34.29 -15.62 -13.59
N ILE A 114 -33.03 -16.07 -13.56
CA ILE A 114 -32.61 -17.33 -14.19
C ILE A 114 -33.39 -18.51 -13.59
N SER A 115 -33.50 -18.57 -12.27
CA SER A 115 -34.27 -19.62 -11.58
C SER A 115 -35.74 -19.63 -12.00
N ARG A 116 -36.32 -18.46 -12.30
CA ARG A 116 -37.69 -18.34 -12.84
C ARG A 116 -37.80 -18.77 -14.30
N LEU A 117 -36.73 -18.65 -15.09
CA LEU A 117 -36.72 -19.03 -16.50
C LEU A 117 -36.53 -20.55 -16.70
N ILE A 118 -35.82 -21.23 -15.81
CA ILE A 118 -35.54 -22.68 -15.93
C ILE A 118 -36.82 -23.52 -16.10
N PRO A 119 -37.87 -23.40 -15.25
CA PRO A 119 -39.10 -24.19 -15.43
C PRO A 119 -39.81 -23.91 -16.76
N ARG A 120 -39.61 -22.73 -17.35
CA ARG A 120 -40.24 -22.34 -18.61
C ARG A 120 -39.57 -22.96 -19.82
N LEU A 121 -38.28 -23.32 -19.70
CA LEU A 121 -37.63 -24.16 -20.70
C LEU A 121 -38.25 -25.56 -20.72
N GLN A 122 -38.59 -26.11 -19.54
CA GLN A 122 -39.25 -27.41 -19.41
C GLN A 122 -40.69 -27.42 -19.96
N PHE A 123 -41.35 -26.25 -20.01
CA PHE A 123 -42.68 -26.12 -20.63
C PHE A 123 -42.67 -26.49 -22.12
N ALA A 124 -41.57 -26.22 -22.84
CA ALA A 124 -41.49 -26.56 -24.27
C ALA A 124 -41.63 -28.07 -24.50
N ASP A 125 -40.99 -28.89 -23.65
CA ASP A 125 -41.09 -30.35 -23.72
C ASP A 125 -42.49 -30.82 -23.35
N ALA A 126 -43.08 -30.27 -22.28
CA ALA A 126 -44.45 -30.56 -21.88
C ALA A 126 -45.46 -30.17 -22.98
N PHE A 127 -45.23 -29.06 -23.68
CA PHE A 127 -46.06 -28.62 -24.81
C PHE A 127 -46.03 -29.63 -25.97
N VAL A 128 -44.82 -30.08 -26.37
CA VAL A 128 -44.66 -31.08 -27.44
C VAL A 128 -45.32 -32.40 -27.06
N GLN A 129 -45.13 -32.87 -25.82
CA GLN A 129 -45.77 -34.10 -25.34
C GLN A 129 -47.29 -34.01 -25.42
N ARG A 130 -47.89 -32.90 -24.95
CA ARG A 130 -49.35 -32.69 -24.98
C ARG A 130 -49.92 -32.62 -26.39
N LEU A 131 -49.18 -31.99 -27.31
CA LEU A 131 -49.55 -31.96 -28.72
C LEU A 131 -49.52 -33.36 -29.34
N GLN A 132 -48.47 -34.14 -29.09
CA GLN A 132 -48.32 -35.52 -29.58
C GLN A 132 -49.38 -36.45 -29.00
N ASN A 133 -49.70 -36.33 -27.71
CA ASN A 133 -50.75 -37.11 -27.06
C ASN A 133 -52.11 -36.80 -27.69
N THR A 134 -52.37 -35.51 -27.97
CA THR A 134 -53.59 -35.09 -28.64
C THR A 134 -53.72 -35.65 -30.05
N GLN A 135 -52.62 -35.64 -30.81
CA GLN A 135 -52.56 -36.26 -32.13
C GLN A 135 -52.79 -37.78 -32.06
N ARG A 136 -52.13 -38.47 -31.12
CA ARG A 136 -52.23 -39.93 -30.99
C ARG A 136 -53.65 -40.40 -30.69
N PHE A 137 -54.40 -39.72 -29.81
CA PHE A 137 -55.78 -40.14 -29.57
C PHE A 137 -56.71 -39.79 -30.74
N LEU A 138 -56.43 -38.74 -31.52
CA LEU A 138 -57.17 -38.44 -32.75
C LEU A 138 -56.98 -39.52 -33.82
N GLU A 139 -55.73 -39.97 -34.01
CA GLU A 139 -55.38 -41.03 -34.96
C GLU A 139 -56.00 -42.38 -34.59
N ASN A 140 -56.15 -42.66 -33.29
CA ASN A 140 -56.74 -43.91 -32.78
C ASN A 140 -58.26 -43.83 -32.56
N ALA A 141 -58.92 -42.71 -32.89
CA ALA A 141 -60.35 -42.52 -32.67
C ALA A 141 -61.22 -43.61 -33.34
N ASP A 142 -60.82 -44.06 -34.53
CA ASP A 142 -61.57 -45.07 -35.30
C ASP A 142 -61.52 -46.48 -34.67
N GLN A 143 -60.62 -46.73 -33.70
CA GLN A 143 -60.55 -47.97 -32.93
C GLN A 143 -61.58 -48.02 -31.78
N HIS A 144 -62.27 -46.91 -31.52
CA HIS A 144 -63.24 -46.76 -30.43
C HIS A 144 -64.62 -46.35 -30.96
N PRO A 145 -65.37 -47.26 -31.62
CA PRO A 145 -66.64 -46.92 -32.29
C PRO A 145 -67.75 -46.48 -31.32
N GLY A 146 -67.60 -46.71 -30.02
CA GLY A 146 -68.51 -46.23 -28.98
C GLY A 146 -68.41 -44.72 -28.71
N THR A 147 -67.36 -44.05 -29.21
CA THR A 147 -67.16 -42.60 -29.05
C THR A 147 -67.43 -41.89 -30.38
N PRO A 148 -68.44 -40.99 -30.46
CA PRO A 148 -68.65 -40.21 -31.67
C PRO A 148 -67.41 -39.40 -32.05
N LYS A 149 -67.01 -39.41 -33.32
CA LYS A 149 -65.83 -38.67 -33.81
C LYS A 149 -65.87 -37.17 -33.46
N GLN A 150 -67.06 -36.58 -33.48
CA GLN A 150 -67.29 -35.18 -33.07
C GLN A 150 -66.92 -34.93 -31.60
N LEU A 151 -67.14 -35.91 -30.72
CA LEU A 151 -66.78 -35.82 -29.32
C LEU A 151 -65.26 -35.91 -29.10
N VAL A 152 -64.57 -36.77 -29.86
CA VAL A 152 -63.10 -36.85 -29.83
C VAL A 152 -62.47 -35.54 -30.33
N LEU A 153 -63.02 -34.96 -31.40
CA LEU A 153 -62.61 -33.64 -31.90
C LEU A 153 -62.87 -32.53 -30.89
N ALA A 154 -64.00 -32.57 -30.15
CA ALA A 154 -64.29 -31.61 -29.10
C ALA A 154 -63.30 -31.70 -27.91
N VAL A 155 -62.90 -32.91 -27.52
CA VAL A 155 -61.86 -33.12 -26.50
C VAL A 155 -60.50 -32.59 -26.98
N ALA A 156 -60.13 -32.85 -28.24
CA ALA A 156 -58.91 -32.30 -28.84
C ALA A 156 -58.95 -30.77 -28.89
N SER A 157 -60.06 -30.17 -29.31
CA SER A 157 -60.25 -28.71 -29.32
C SER A 157 -60.09 -28.11 -27.92
N LEU A 158 -60.62 -28.76 -26.88
CA LEU A 158 -60.45 -28.30 -25.49
C LEU A 158 -59.02 -28.46 -24.97
N GLN A 159 -58.33 -29.56 -25.28
CA GLN A 159 -56.92 -29.72 -24.96
C GLN A 159 -56.06 -28.67 -25.67
N MET A 160 -56.36 -28.35 -26.93
CA MET A 160 -55.69 -27.27 -27.68
C MET A 160 -55.99 -25.88 -27.10
N LYS A 161 -57.23 -25.61 -26.65
CA LYS A 161 -57.60 -24.37 -25.95
C LYS A 161 -56.84 -24.20 -24.63
N ALA A 162 -56.74 -25.26 -23.84
CA ALA A 162 -55.99 -25.23 -22.59
C ALA A 162 -54.49 -25.07 -22.84
N LEU A 163 -53.92 -25.82 -23.79
CA LEU A 163 -52.52 -25.71 -24.18
C LEU A 163 -52.17 -24.29 -24.65
N ARG A 164 -53.07 -23.64 -25.39
CA ARG A 164 -52.93 -22.23 -25.80
C ARG A 164 -52.88 -21.28 -24.61
N GLU A 165 -53.78 -21.44 -23.63
CA GLU A 165 -53.79 -20.58 -22.45
C GLU A 165 -52.54 -20.78 -21.60
N ASP A 166 -52.10 -22.03 -21.42
CA ASP A 166 -50.86 -22.35 -20.72
C ASP A 166 -49.67 -21.70 -21.43
N THR A 167 -49.60 -21.78 -22.77
CA THR A 167 -48.56 -21.09 -23.56
C THR A 167 -48.63 -19.57 -23.38
N ARG A 168 -49.83 -18.98 -23.29
CA ARG A 168 -49.98 -17.53 -23.06
C ARG A 168 -49.42 -17.12 -21.70
N VAL A 169 -49.78 -17.85 -20.64
CA VAL A 169 -49.29 -17.60 -19.27
C VAL A 169 -47.77 -17.74 -19.20
N GLU A 170 -47.21 -18.81 -19.75
CA GLU A 170 -45.76 -19.04 -19.72
C GLU A 170 -44.99 -18.00 -20.53
N ARG A 171 -45.58 -17.50 -21.62
CA ARG A 171 -45.00 -16.46 -22.46
C ARG A 171 -44.97 -15.09 -21.77
N GLU A 172 -46.08 -14.71 -21.13
CA GLU A 172 -46.17 -13.48 -20.33
C GLU A 172 -45.16 -13.53 -19.17
N ALA A 173 -45.08 -14.68 -18.48
CA ALA A 173 -44.17 -14.89 -17.37
C ALA A 173 -42.69 -14.92 -17.81
N SER A 174 -42.38 -15.51 -18.96
CA SER A 174 -41.03 -15.49 -19.58
C SER A 174 -40.62 -14.08 -19.96
N THR A 175 -41.53 -13.31 -20.57
CA THR A 175 -41.28 -11.91 -20.95
C THR A 175 -41.00 -11.05 -19.72
N ALA A 176 -41.79 -11.20 -18.65
CA ALA A 176 -41.59 -10.47 -17.41
C ALA A 176 -40.24 -10.80 -16.75
N ALA A 177 -39.82 -12.06 -16.75
CA ALA A 177 -38.52 -12.46 -16.21
C ALA A 177 -37.34 -11.98 -17.06
N LEU A 178 -37.45 -12.03 -18.39
CA LEU A 178 -36.43 -11.48 -19.31
C LEU A 178 -36.32 -9.96 -19.18
N ASP A 179 -37.43 -9.24 -19.01
CA ASP A 179 -37.42 -7.79 -18.80
C ASP A 179 -36.80 -7.41 -17.45
N ALA A 180 -37.11 -8.17 -16.39
CA ALA A 180 -36.46 -8.00 -15.10
C ALA A 180 -34.95 -8.29 -15.17
N LEU A 181 -34.54 -9.33 -15.91
CA LEU A 181 -33.15 -9.68 -16.12
C LEU A 181 -32.40 -8.61 -16.94
N LEU A 182 -33.02 -8.09 -18.00
CA LEU A 182 -32.49 -6.98 -18.79
C LEU A 182 -32.31 -5.72 -17.94
N ASN A 183 -33.27 -5.40 -17.08
CA ASN A 183 -33.17 -4.25 -16.17
C ASN A 183 -32.03 -4.42 -15.16
N ALA A 184 -31.93 -5.58 -14.51
CA ALA A 184 -30.84 -5.88 -13.57
C ALA A 184 -29.47 -5.80 -14.25
N THR A 185 -29.37 -6.38 -15.45
CA THR A 185 -28.12 -6.41 -16.25
C THR A 185 -27.75 -5.02 -16.77
N SER A 186 -28.72 -4.20 -17.17
CA SER A 186 -28.50 -2.81 -17.60
C SER A 186 -28.03 -1.92 -16.44
N GLN A 187 -28.57 -2.12 -15.24
CA GLN A 187 -28.07 -1.45 -14.03
C GLN A 187 -26.61 -1.84 -13.77
N SER A 188 -26.25 -3.12 -13.93
CA SER A 188 -24.85 -3.56 -13.81
C SER A 188 -23.95 -2.93 -14.86
N ALA A 189 -24.42 -2.82 -16.11
CA ALA A 189 -23.68 -2.17 -17.19
C ALA A 189 -23.37 -0.70 -16.84
N GLY A 190 -24.32 0.01 -16.22
CA GLY A 190 -24.11 1.38 -15.72
C GLY A 190 -22.95 1.47 -14.74
N LEU A 191 -22.90 0.57 -13.76
CA LEU A 191 -21.83 0.51 -12.76
C LEU A 191 -20.46 0.15 -13.35
N LEU A 192 -20.45 -0.66 -14.41
CA LEU A 192 -19.23 -1.04 -15.12
C LEU A 192 -18.76 0.01 -16.14
N THR A 193 -19.60 0.98 -16.49
CA THR A 193 -19.29 2.05 -17.47
C THR A 193 -19.04 3.40 -16.82
N GLU A 194 -19.42 3.60 -15.55
CA GLU A 194 -19.12 4.85 -14.84
C GLU A 194 -17.62 5.13 -14.82
N LYS A 195 -17.25 6.21 -15.53
CA LYS A 195 -15.91 6.79 -15.61
C LYS A 195 -15.41 7.28 -14.25
N GLY A 196 -16.31 7.62 -13.32
CA GLY A 196 -15.94 8.18 -12.01
C GLY A 196 -15.16 7.22 -11.11
N ALA A 197 -15.51 5.92 -11.14
CA ALA A 197 -14.88 4.90 -10.29
C ALA A 197 -13.40 4.65 -10.60
N GLY A 198 -13.06 4.74 -11.89
CA GLY A 198 -11.72 4.45 -12.38
C GLY A 198 -10.73 5.59 -12.21
N ASP A 199 -11.23 6.80 -11.92
CA ASP A 199 -10.40 8.01 -11.76
C ASP A 199 -10.02 8.20 -10.29
N GLU A 200 -10.95 8.17 -9.32
CA GLU A 200 -10.62 8.37 -7.90
C GLU A 200 -9.70 7.28 -7.33
N PHE A 201 -9.93 6.00 -7.68
CA PHE A 201 -9.04 4.91 -7.25
C PHE A 201 -7.65 5.00 -7.88
N ARG A 202 -7.57 5.45 -9.13
CA ARG A 202 -6.31 5.66 -9.83
C ARG A 202 -5.56 6.85 -9.26
N GLU A 203 -6.25 7.94 -8.97
CA GLU A 203 -5.72 9.12 -8.29
C GLU A 203 -5.20 8.74 -6.91
N TRP A 204 -5.92 7.92 -6.15
CA TRP A 204 -5.45 7.38 -4.87
C TRP A 204 -4.16 6.57 -5.02
N LEU A 205 -4.10 5.63 -5.97
CA LEU A 205 -2.90 4.82 -6.21
C LEU A 205 -1.72 5.68 -6.64
N GLN A 206 -1.95 6.67 -7.50
CA GLN A 206 -0.91 7.58 -7.98
C GLN A 206 -0.42 8.51 -6.86
N ALA A 207 -1.31 9.04 -6.04
CA ALA A 207 -0.96 9.83 -4.86
C ALA A 207 -0.20 8.99 -3.83
N SER A 208 -0.63 7.75 -3.61
CA SER A 208 0.07 6.80 -2.73
C SER A 208 1.47 6.48 -3.26
N ALA A 209 1.60 6.22 -4.57
CA ALA A 209 2.89 5.96 -5.21
C ALA A 209 3.84 7.15 -5.10
N SER A 210 3.34 8.35 -5.39
CA SER A 210 4.12 9.58 -5.25
C SER A 210 4.52 9.84 -3.79
N THR A 211 3.68 9.47 -2.82
CA THR A 211 4.01 9.59 -1.39
C THR A 211 5.12 8.63 -0.99
N VAL A 212 5.07 7.37 -1.46
CA VAL A 212 6.12 6.39 -1.20
C VAL A 212 7.44 6.84 -1.82
N GLU A 213 7.44 7.26 -3.09
CA GLU A 213 8.64 7.75 -3.78
C GLU A 213 9.26 8.97 -3.07
N MET A 214 8.43 9.93 -2.65
CA MET A 214 8.88 11.09 -1.89
C MET A 214 9.45 10.68 -0.52
N ASN A 215 8.79 9.79 0.21
CA ASN A 215 9.30 9.26 1.47
C ASN A 215 10.67 8.57 1.28
N THR A 216 10.84 7.79 0.21
CA THR A 216 12.11 7.14 -0.14
C THR A 216 13.21 8.19 -0.31
N GLN A 217 12.95 9.21 -1.13
CA GLN A 217 13.91 10.27 -1.40
C GLN A 217 14.29 11.07 -0.13
N VAL A 218 13.31 11.37 0.72
CA VAL A 218 13.50 12.09 1.99
C VAL A 218 14.34 11.26 2.95
N ILE A 219 14.03 9.98 3.15
CA ILE A 219 14.76 9.09 4.06
C ILE A 219 16.20 8.90 3.57
N GLU A 220 16.41 8.67 2.28
CA GLU A 220 17.77 8.52 1.72
C GLU A 220 18.60 9.79 1.85
N THR A 221 18.01 10.94 1.55
CA THR A 221 18.69 12.24 1.65
C THR A 221 19.03 12.56 3.10
N SER A 222 18.08 12.38 4.01
CA SER A 222 18.25 12.55 5.46
C SER A 222 19.34 11.64 6.01
N ARG A 223 19.31 10.35 5.62
CA ARG A 223 20.34 9.39 6.00
C ARG A 223 21.72 9.83 5.53
N ARG A 224 21.85 10.26 4.28
CA ARG A 224 23.14 10.70 3.70
C ARG A 224 23.68 11.93 4.44
N GLN A 225 22.84 12.90 4.74
CA GLN A 225 23.21 14.11 5.47
C GLN A 225 23.59 13.81 6.93
N LEU A 226 22.84 12.95 7.62
CA LEU A 226 23.15 12.54 9.00
C LEU A 226 24.45 11.77 9.08
N LEU A 227 24.71 10.84 8.15
CA LEU A 227 25.99 10.12 8.08
C LEU A 227 27.16 11.08 7.83
N SER A 228 26.98 12.08 6.95
CA SER A 228 28.01 13.12 6.72
C SER A 228 28.27 13.95 7.98
N ALA A 229 27.22 14.33 8.71
CA ALA A 229 27.36 15.07 9.96
C ALA A 229 28.06 14.24 11.05
N PHE A 230 27.73 12.95 11.17
CA PHE A 230 28.42 12.03 12.09
C PHE A 230 29.90 11.86 11.74
N GLN A 231 30.25 11.81 10.45
CA GLN A 231 31.65 11.78 10.04
C GLN A 231 32.40 13.04 10.48
N HIS A 232 31.80 14.22 10.35
CA HIS A 232 32.42 15.47 10.82
C HIS A 232 32.59 15.51 12.34
N ILE A 233 31.66 14.92 13.10
CA ILE A 233 31.76 14.77 14.56
C ILE A 233 32.89 13.81 14.94
N GLU A 234 33.03 12.68 14.24
CA GLU A 234 34.15 11.75 14.42
C GLU A 234 35.50 12.41 14.12
N ASP A 235 35.60 13.12 13.01
CA ASP A 235 36.80 13.88 12.63
C ASP A 235 37.15 14.90 13.73
N ALA A 236 36.14 15.62 14.25
CA ALA A 236 36.33 16.59 15.33
C ALA A 236 36.81 15.91 16.63
N HIS A 237 36.27 14.74 16.99
CA HIS A 237 36.73 13.95 18.14
C HIS A 237 38.17 13.47 17.97
N ALA A 238 38.54 12.99 16.77
CA ALA A 238 39.88 12.54 16.47
C ALA A 238 40.89 13.70 16.57
N VAL A 239 40.55 14.89 16.07
CA VAL A 239 41.38 16.08 16.19
C VAL A 239 41.45 16.57 17.64
N ALA A 240 40.33 16.54 18.39
CA ALA A 240 40.30 16.90 19.81
C ALA A 240 41.25 16.01 20.65
N ALA A 241 41.23 14.69 20.42
CA ALA A 241 42.16 13.75 21.07
C ALA A 241 43.63 14.06 20.73
N GLN A 242 43.91 14.44 19.48
CA GLN A 242 45.26 14.84 19.06
C GLN A 242 45.74 16.16 19.70
N VAL A 243 44.83 17.10 19.95
CA VAL A 243 45.15 18.34 20.67
C VAL A 243 45.34 18.05 22.15
N ASP A 244 44.54 17.19 22.76
CA ASP A 244 44.68 16.80 24.17
C ASP A 244 46.03 16.11 24.45
N ASP A 245 46.47 15.20 23.56
CA ASP A 245 47.82 14.62 23.59
C ASP A 245 48.91 15.71 23.50
N THR A 246 48.68 16.74 22.68
CA THR A 246 49.64 17.84 22.52
C THR A 246 49.66 18.77 23.73
N ILE A 247 48.50 19.08 24.33
CA ILE A 247 48.39 19.86 25.57
C ILE A 247 49.04 19.11 26.74
N SER A 248 48.85 17.80 26.81
CA SER A 248 49.46 16.95 27.84
C SER A 248 51.00 17.03 27.83
N LYS A 249 51.61 17.22 26.66
CA LYS A 249 53.07 17.43 26.51
C LYS A 249 53.53 18.77 27.07
N PHE A 250 52.66 19.76 27.23
CA PHE A 250 53.03 21.03 27.86
C PHE A 250 53.15 20.95 29.39
N VAL A 251 52.50 19.97 30.05
CA VAL A 251 52.62 19.76 31.51
C VAL A 251 54.09 19.57 31.94
N PRO A 252 54.85 18.60 31.39
CA PRO A 252 56.27 18.44 31.73
C PRO A 252 57.14 19.61 31.26
N LEU A 253 56.77 20.29 30.16
CA LEU A 253 57.48 21.49 29.68
C LEU A 253 57.34 22.68 30.65
N ALA A 254 56.13 22.93 31.16
CA ALA A 254 55.88 23.97 32.15
C ALA A 254 56.61 23.69 33.47
N GLN A 255 56.67 22.42 33.88
CA GLN A 255 57.41 21.99 35.06
C GLN A 255 58.92 22.13 34.86
N THR A 256 59.43 21.81 33.67
CA THR A 256 60.83 22.03 33.30
C THR A 256 61.18 23.52 33.28
N LEU A 257 60.34 24.37 32.67
CA LEU A 257 60.48 25.85 32.70
C LEU A 257 60.55 26.40 34.14
N LYS A 258 59.72 25.86 35.04
CA LYS A 258 59.74 26.23 36.46
C LYS A 258 61.08 25.88 37.12
N TYR A 259 61.61 24.67 36.88
CA TYR A 259 62.92 24.27 37.42
C TYR A 259 64.07 25.08 36.81
N THR A 260 64.04 25.34 35.50
CA THR A 260 65.01 26.20 34.82
C THR A 260 64.99 27.62 35.38
N ALA A 261 63.81 28.17 35.68
CA ALA A 261 63.70 29.47 36.36
C ALA A 261 64.26 29.47 37.79
N ILE A 262 64.04 28.40 38.57
CA ILE A 262 64.60 28.28 39.91
C ILE A 262 66.13 28.22 39.85
N ASN A 263 66.68 27.44 38.92
CA ASN A 263 68.12 27.31 38.71
C ASN A 263 68.75 28.63 38.22
N GLY A 264 68.07 29.34 37.31
CA GLY A 264 68.47 30.68 36.87
C GLY A 264 68.46 31.70 38.01
N SER A 265 67.46 31.63 38.91
CA SER A 265 67.38 32.49 40.11
C SER A 265 68.58 32.25 41.02
N LEU A 266 68.93 30.98 41.23
CA LEU A 266 70.07 30.56 42.04
C LEU A 266 71.39 31.04 41.44
N LEU A 267 71.59 30.91 40.12
CA LEU A 267 72.77 31.42 39.41
C LEU A 267 72.87 32.95 39.49
N ALA A 268 71.77 33.65 39.28
CA ALA A 268 71.70 35.11 39.38
C ALA A 268 71.98 35.62 40.80
N SER A 269 71.52 34.89 41.83
CA SER A 269 71.79 35.22 43.24
C SER A 269 73.27 35.10 43.61
N LYS A 270 74.01 34.15 43.00
CA LYS A 270 75.46 34.00 43.20
C LYS A 270 76.27 35.13 42.54
N ALA A 271 75.77 35.70 41.43
CA ALA A 271 76.42 36.79 40.70
C ALA A 271 76.28 38.19 41.37
N SER A 272 75.59 38.29 42.51
CA SER A 272 75.52 39.50 43.37
C SER A 272 75.01 40.80 42.72
N SER A 273 74.36 40.73 41.54
CA SER A 273 73.79 41.90 40.85
C SER A 273 72.34 41.65 40.43
N LYS A 274 71.43 42.47 40.97
CA LYS A 274 69.99 42.51 40.61
C LYS A 274 69.74 42.96 39.16
N LYS A 275 70.76 43.43 38.44
CA LYS A 275 70.71 43.83 37.03
C LYS A 275 71.42 42.84 36.09
N SER A 276 71.89 41.70 36.60
CA SER A 276 72.55 40.69 35.76
C SER A 276 71.57 40.12 34.72
N ALA A 277 72.08 39.80 33.53
CA ALA A 277 71.30 39.19 32.45
C ALA A 277 70.58 37.91 32.90
N SER A 278 71.18 37.16 33.83
CA SER A 278 70.60 35.96 34.44
C SER A 278 69.35 36.25 35.28
N TYR A 279 69.28 37.39 35.98
CA TYR A 279 68.11 37.77 36.77
C TYR A 279 66.93 38.17 35.87
N VAL A 280 67.20 38.94 34.82
CA VAL A 280 66.20 39.35 33.81
C VAL A 280 65.67 38.12 33.05
N LEU A 281 66.55 37.23 32.62
CA LEU A 281 66.19 35.99 31.95
C LEU A 281 65.29 35.12 32.83
N THR A 282 65.63 34.99 34.10
CA THR A 282 64.86 34.18 35.04
C THR A 282 63.44 34.73 35.25
N ALA A 283 63.32 36.05 35.42
CA ALA A 283 62.02 36.71 35.52
C ALA A 283 61.18 36.49 34.24
N GLU A 284 61.81 36.54 33.07
CA GLU A 284 61.13 36.29 31.79
C GLU A 284 60.73 34.82 31.62
N ILE A 285 61.58 33.86 32.04
CA ILE A 285 61.24 32.42 32.05
C ILE A 285 60.04 32.16 32.98
N GLN A 286 59.99 32.77 34.16
CA GLN A 286 58.83 32.66 35.06
C GLN A 286 57.57 33.28 34.45
N ASN A 287 57.69 34.45 33.80
CA ASN A 287 56.58 35.12 33.13
C ASN A 287 56.01 34.27 31.97
N VAL A 288 56.90 33.74 31.12
CA VAL A 288 56.55 32.86 30.00
C VAL A 288 55.97 31.54 30.51
N GLY A 289 56.55 30.94 31.55
CA GLY A 289 56.03 29.72 32.19
C GLY A 289 54.63 29.93 32.76
N LYS A 290 54.38 31.06 33.44
CA LYS A 290 53.06 31.42 33.98
C LYS A 290 52.03 31.62 32.86
N LYS A 291 52.38 32.37 31.80
CA LYS A 291 51.51 32.58 30.64
C LYS A 291 51.20 31.27 29.89
N CYS A 292 52.21 30.41 29.72
CA CYS A 292 52.07 29.09 29.09
C CYS A 292 51.14 28.19 29.91
N GLY A 293 51.35 28.10 31.23
CA GLY A 293 50.47 27.35 32.12
C GLY A 293 49.03 27.85 32.09
N LEU A 294 48.82 29.18 32.13
CA LEU A 294 47.47 29.76 32.10
C LEU A 294 46.74 29.43 30.79
N ARG A 295 47.42 29.60 29.64
CA ARG A 295 46.90 29.24 28.30
C ARG A 295 46.63 27.75 28.13
N MET A 296 47.44 26.88 28.73
CA MET A 296 47.16 25.44 28.77
C MET A 296 45.84 25.13 29.49
N THR A 297 45.64 25.67 30.69
CA THR A 297 44.40 25.44 31.46
C THR A 297 43.17 25.93 30.72
N GLU A 298 43.25 27.10 30.08
CA GLU A 298 42.20 27.63 29.21
C GLU A 298 41.92 26.70 28.01
N SER A 299 42.97 26.17 27.39
CA SER A 299 42.84 25.27 26.23
C SER A 299 42.26 23.90 26.63
N ALA A 300 42.67 23.37 27.80
CA ALA A 300 42.16 22.12 28.34
C ALA A 300 40.67 22.23 28.73
N SER A 301 40.25 23.35 29.33
CA SER A 301 38.84 23.56 29.66
C SER A 301 37.97 23.71 28.40
N ALA A 302 38.47 24.43 27.37
CA ALA A 302 37.79 24.54 26.09
C ALA A 302 37.64 23.17 25.39
N LEU A 303 38.67 22.33 25.44
CA LEU A 303 38.63 20.95 24.93
C LEU A 303 37.64 20.06 25.67
N THR A 304 37.58 20.20 27.00
CA THR A 304 36.62 19.46 27.84
C THR A 304 35.19 19.81 27.43
N ASN A 305 34.90 21.11 27.24
CA ASN A 305 33.61 21.57 26.76
C ASN A 305 33.28 21.04 25.35
N ILE A 306 34.25 21.04 24.44
CA ILE A 306 34.07 20.49 23.08
C ILE A 306 33.75 18.99 23.14
N ASN A 307 34.51 18.21 23.92
CA ASN A 307 34.26 16.78 24.09
C ASN A 307 32.90 16.50 24.74
N GLU A 308 32.48 17.30 25.72
CA GLU A 308 31.16 17.16 26.34
C GLU A 308 30.05 17.41 25.30
N VAL A 309 30.15 18.47 24.50
CA VAL A 309 29.17 18.77 23.45
C VAL A 309 29.12 17.67 22.39
N LEU A 310 30.27 17.17 21.93
CA LEU A 310 30.33 16.09 20.94
C LEU A 310 29.75 14.77 21.50
N SER A 311 29.98 14.47 22.78
CA SER A 311 29.48 13.26 23.44
C SER A 311 27.95 13.23 23.67
N ARG A 312 27.30 14.40 23.66
CA ARG A 312 25.84 14.51 23.84
C ARG A 312 25.05 14.16 22.57
N VAL A 313 25.71 13.98 21.43
CA VAL A 313 25.05 13.56 20.20
C VAL A 313 24.77 12.05 20.28
N ASP A 314 23.52 11.70 20.57
CA ASP A 314 23.05 10.30 20.64
C ASP A 314 22.94 9.68 19.23
N ARG A 315 24.09 9.25 18.72
CA ARG A 315 24.25 8.62 17.41
C ARG A 315 23.48 7.31 17.30
N SER A 316 23.59 6.45 18.32
CA SER A 316 23.00 5.11 18.31
C SER A 316 21.50 5.15 18.05
N ASN A 317 20.81 6.06 18.73
CA ASN A 317 19.37 6.22 18.61
C ASN A 317 18.96 6.80 17.25
N LEU A 318 19.70 7.78 16.73
CA LEU A 318 19.44 8.34 15.39
C LEU A 318 19.67 7.31 14.28
N GLU A 319 20.75 6.53 14.33
CA GLU A 319 21.00 5.45 13.37
C GLU A 319 19.93 4.36 13.43
N GLU A 320 19.49 3.99 14.63
CA GLU A 320 18.41 3.02 14.82
C GLU A 320 17.09 3.52 14.24
N LYS A 321 16.72 4.80 14.49
CA LYS A 321 15.51 5.39 13.92
C LYS A 321 15.55 5.45 12.39
N ILE A 322 16.70 5.75 11.79
CA ILE A 322 16.87 5.71 10.32
C ILE A 322 16.66 4.29 9.80
N LYS A 323 17.21 3.28 10.48
CA LYS A 323 17.00 1.87 10.10
C LYS A 323 15.54 1.46 10.20
N GLN A 324 14.85 1.87 11.27
CA GLN A 324 13.42 1.60 11.44
C GLN A 324 12.59 2.28 10.34
N LEU A 325 12.88 3.54 10.00
CA LEU A 325 12.23 4.26 8.91
C LEU A 325 12.45 3.59 7.55
N ALA A 326 13.68 3.15 7.25
CA ALA A 326 13.97 2.42 6.03
C ALA A 326 13.22 1.08 5.94
N GLY A 327 13.12 0.34 7.06
CA GLY A 327 12.34 -0.90 7.11
C GLY A 327 10.84 -0.67 6.90
N SER A 328 10.27 0.38 7.49
CA SER A 328 8.87 0.75 7.27
C SER A 328 8.58 1.17 5.82
N LEU A 329 9.56 1.77 5.15
CA LEU A 329 9.46 2.17 3.75
C LEU A 329 9.42 0.96 2.81
N GLU A 330 10.29 -0.02 3.02
CA GLU A 330 10.30 -1.28 2.23
C GLU A 330 8.96 -2.03 2.36
N GLN A 331 8.36 -1.99 3.55
CA GLN A 331 7.00 -2.51 3.78
C GLN A 331 5.93 -1.71 3.02
N ALA A 332 6.09 -0.39 2.90
CA ALA A 332 5.17 0.46 2.15
C ALA A 332 5.27 0.23 0.63
N GLU A 333 6.49 0.08 0.09
CA GLU A 333 6.74 -0.26 -1.32
C GLU A 333 6.12 -1.62 -1.69
N THR A 334 6.36 -2.65 -0.88
CA THR A 334 5.75 -3.98 -1.10
C THR A 334 4.23 -3.96 -1.03
N ALA A 335 3.65 -3.18 -0.10
CA ALA A 335 2.21 -2.98 -0.03
C ALA A 335 1.65 -2.26 -1.27
N GLN A 336 2.38 -1.26 -1.79
CA GLN A 336 2.02 -0.54 -3.00
C GLN A 336 2.05 -1.45 -4.23
N ASP A 337 3.08 -2.27 -4.40
CA ASP A 337 3.17 -3.23 -5.50
C ASP A 337 2.01 -4.22 -5.46
N SER A 338 1.67 -4.73 -4.27
CA SER A 338 0.51 -5.59 -4.07
C SER A 338 -0.81 -4.89 -4.46
N LEU A 339 -0.95 -3.60 -4.16
CA LEU A 339 -2.12 -2.80 -4.55
C LEU A 339 -2.17 -2.56 -6.06
N GLY A 340 -1.03 -2.35 -6.70
CA GLY A 340 -0.90 -2.24 -8.15
C GLY A 340 -1.40 -3.51 -8.86
N ASN A 341 -0.97 -4.68 -8.39
CA ASN A 341 -1.42 -5.97 -8.92
C ASN A 341 -2.93 -6.18 -8.72
N LEU A 342 -3.45 -5.94 -7.51
CA LEU A 342 -4.89 -6.04 -7.23
C LEU A 342 -5.73 -5.14 -8.15
N THR A 343 -5.21 -3.96 -8.47
CA THR A 343 -5.86 -3.01 -9.38
C THR A 343 -5.95 -3.55 -10.80
N GLN A 344 -4.89 -4.19 -11.27
CA GLN A 344 -4.87 -4.81 -12.58
C GLN A 344 -5.88 -5.96 -12.65
N ASP A 345 -5.93 -6.81 -11.61
CA ASP A 345 -6.89 -7.92 -11.51
C ASP A 345 -8.34 -7.40 -11.48
N LEU A 346 -8.61 -6.33 -10.74
CA LEU A 346 -9.92 -5.68 -10.71
C LEU A 346 -10.33 -5.13 -12.09
N ARG A 347 -9.39 -4.52 -12.83
CA ARG A 347 -9.65 -4.04 -14.19
C ARG A 347 -9.94 -5.19 -15.15
N GLN A 348 -9.18 -6.28 -15.08
CA GLN A 348 -9.43 -7.46 -15.90
C GLN A 348 -10.80 -8.08 -15.58
N THR A 349 -11.13 -8.19 -14.29
CA THR A 349 -12.44 -8.71 -13.84
C THR A 349 -13.58 -7.82 -14.32
N ARG A 350 -13.43 -6.49 -14.22
CA ARG A 350 -14.40 -5.52 -14.73
C ARG A 350 -14.60 -5.65 -16.24
N HIS A 351 -13.53 -5.84 -17.00
CA HIS A 351 -13.59 -6.04 -18.45
C HIS A 351 -14.35 -7.32 -18.81
N ASN A 352 -13.97 -8.45 -18.21
CA ASN A 352 -14.66 -9.74 -18.42
C ASN A 352 -16.15 -9.65 -18.04
N LEU A 353 -16.47 -8.97 -16.93
CA LEU A 353 -17.86 -8.78 -16.50
C LEU A 353 -18.64 -7.91 -17.49
N SER A 354 -18.02 -6.86 -18.04
CA SER A 354 -18.64 -6.02 -19.06
C SER A 354 -18.96 -6.80 -20.33
N GLU A 355 -18.07 -7.70 -20.75
CA GLU A 355 -18.32 -8.59 -21.90
C GLU A 355 -19.47 -9.57 -21.60
N GLY A 356 -19.47 -10.20 -20.42
CA GLY A 356 -20.54 -11.10 -20.00
C GLY A 356 -21.91 -10.42 -19.89
N VAL A 357 -21.95 -9.18 -19.38
CA VAL A 357 -23.16 -8.34 -19.31
C VAL A 357 -23.68 -8.03 -20.72
N ALA A 358 -22.80 -7.67 -21.66
CA ALA A 358 -23.20 -7.41 -23.04
C ALA A 358 -23.79 -8.66 -23.72
N ALA A 359 -23.13 -9.82 -23.58
CA ALA A 359 -23.60 -11.08 -24.12
C ALA A 359 -24.95 -11.52 -23.51
N LEU A 360 -25.14 -11.31 -22.20
CA LEU A 360 -26.40 -11.60 -21.53
C LEU A 360 -27.53 -10.69 -22.01
N MET A 361 -27.26 -9.39 -22.20
CA MET A 361 -28.25 -8.45 -22.76
C MET A 361 -28.66 -8.85 -24.16
N GLU A 362 -27.71 -9.21 -25.02
CA GLU A 362 -27.97 -9.70 -26.38
C GLU A 362 -28.84 -10.96 -26.35
N SER A 363 -28.46 -11.95 -25.54
CA SER A 363 -29.21 -13.21 -25.38
C SER A 363 -30.64 -12.98 -24.89
N CYS A 364 -30.84 -12.07 -23.93
CA CYS A 364 -32.18 -11.72 -23.45
C CYS A 364 -33.01 -11.03 -24.53
N HIS A 365 -32.39 -10.19 -25.36
CA HIS A 365 -33.06 -9.49 -26.45
C HIS A 365 -33.49 -10.46 -27.56
N GLU A 366 -32.61 -11.39 -27.94
CA GLU A 366 -32.92 -12.46 -28.89
C GLU A 366 -34.05 -13.35 -28.37
N ALA A 367 -33.96 -13.83 -27.12
CA ALA A 367 -35.00 -14.65 -26.51
C ALA A 367 -36.36 -13.93 -26.47
N ARG A 368 -36.36 -12.63 -26.11
CA ARG A 368 -37.57 -11.80 -26.10
C ARG A 368 -38.17 -11.67 -27.50
N LYS A 369 -37.34 -11.47 -28.52
CA LYS A 369 -37.78 -11.39 -29.91
C LYS A 369 -38.40 -12.71 -30.38
N THR A 370 -37.78 -13.85 -30.07
CA THR A 370 -38.33 -15.18 -30.40
C THR A 370 -39.70 -15.40 -29.75
N ILE A 371 -39.87 -14.98 -28.49
CA ILE A 371 -41.15 -15.04 -27.77
C ILE A 371 -42.22 -14.16 -28.43
N GLN A 372 -41.84 -12.98 -28.93
CA GLN A 372 -42.74 -12.08 -29.66
C GLN A 372 -43.12 -12.64 -31.04
N ASP A 373 -42.17 -13.20 -31.77
CA ASP A 373 -42.42 -13.84 -33.07
C ASP A 373 -43.40 -15.02 -32.93
N GLY A 374 -43.33 -15.75 -31.81
CA GLY A 374 -44.27 -16.81 -31.45
C GLY A 374 -45.71 -16.36 -31.20
N GLU A 375 -45.96 -15.06 -30.99
CA GLU A 375 -47.32 -14.50 -30.84
C GLU A 375 -48.16 -14.72 -32.09
N VAL A 376 -47.53 -14.53 -33.25
CA VAL A 376 -48.18 -14.64 -34.56
C VAL A 376 -48.68 -16.07 -34.79
N MET A 377 -47.91 -17.06 -34.31
CA MET A 377 -48.30 -18.46 -34.35
C MET A 377 -49.49 -18.77 -33.43
N LEU A 378 -49.52 -18.21 -32.21
CA LEU A 378 -50.65 -18.36 -31.29
C LEU A 378 -51.93 -17.70 -31.80
N GLN A 379 -51.83 -16.52 -32.42
CA GLN A 379 -52.97 -15.85 -33.07
C GLN A 379 -53.50 -16.69 -34.25
N GLY A 380 -52.62 -17.33 -35.01
CA GLY A 380 -53.00 -18.28 -36.06
C GLY A 380 -53.76 -19.50 -35.52
N LEU A 381 -53.31 -20.07 -34.41
CA LEU A 381 -53.99 -21.16 -33.69
C LEU A 381 -55.35 -20.75 -33.14
N GLU A 382 -55.47 -19.53 -32.61
CA GLU A 382 -56.73 -18.97 -32.11
C GLU A 382 -57.80 -18.85 -33.19
N CYS A 383 -57.43 -18.31 -34.37
CA CYS A 383 -58.32 -18.27 -35.52
C CYS A 383 -58.83 -19.67 -35.93
N LEU A 384 -57.97 -20.69 -35.90
CA LEU A 384 -58.34 -22.06 -36.25
C LEU A 384 -59.30 -22.70 -35.21
N ILE A 385 -59.11 -22.39 -33.93
CA ILE A 385 -59.89 -22.95 -32.82
C ILE A 385 -61.27 -22.27 -32.69
N GLU A 386 -61.39 -20.97 -32.98
CA GLU A 386 -62.67 -20.24 -32.94
C GLU A 386 -63.60 -20.59 -34.09
N THR A 387 -63.06 -21.11 -35.20
CA THR A 387 -63.85 -21.54 -36.37
C THR A 387 -64.62 -22.83 -36.09
N ASP A 388 -64.20 -23.60 -35.08
CA ASP A 388 -64.82 -24.87 -34.69
C ASP A 388 -65.89 -24.61 -33.61
N GLY A 389 -67.16 -24.71 -34.00
CA GLY A 389 -68.31 -24.33 -33.18
C GLY A 389 -68.33 -25.01 -31.79
N SER A 390 -68.79 -24.26 -30.80
CA SER A 390 -69.02 -24.73 -29.42
C SER A 390 -69.99 -25.93 -29.40
N LEU A 391 -69.46 -27.15 -29.38
CA LEU A 391 -70.21 -28.35 -28.98
C LEU A 391 -70.42 -28.31 -27.46
N ASP A 392 -71.67 -28.35 -27.03
CA ASP A 392 -72.03 -28.43 -25.60
C ASP A 392 -71.77 -29.85 -25.09
N ILE A 393 -70.69 -30.02 -24.33
CA ILE A 393 -70.20 -31.32 -23.85
C ILE A 393 -70.71 -31.66 -22.45
N GLY A 394 -71.52 -30.77 -21.83
CA GLY A 394 -71.95 -30.88 -20.44
C GLY A 394 -72.89 -32.07 -20.11
N SER A 395 -73.27 -32.89 -21.08
CA SER A 395 -74.18 -34.04 -20.92
C SER A 395 -73.60 -35.39 -21.34
N VAL A 396 -72.29 -35.45 -21.60
CA VAL A 396 -71.59 -36.66 -22.07
C VAL A 396 -71.16 -37.53 -20.89
N ASP A 397 -71.45 -38.84 -20.96
CA ASP A 397 -70.98 -39.80 -19.96
C ASP A 397 -69.46 -40.01 -20.03
N ALA A 398 -68.78 -39.89 -18.89
CA ALA A 398 -67.32 -39.99 -18.76
C ALA A 398 -66.75 -41.30 -19.32
N SER A 399 -67.52 -42.40 -19.22
CA SER A 399 -67.14 -43.73 -19.73
C SER A 399 -66.87 -43.73 -21.25
N THR A 400 -67.53 -42.82 -21.98
CA THR A 400 -67.47 -42.69 -23.45
C THR A 400 -66.13 -42.14 -23.93
N VAL A 401 -65.41 -41.39 -23.09
CA VAL A 401 -64.13 -40.74 -23.44
C VAL A 401 -62.97 -41.19 -22.54
N GLN A 402 -63.23 -42.09 -21.59
CA GLN A 402 -62.25 -42.53 -20.60
C GLN A 402 -60.98 -43.14 -21.22
N TRP A 403 -61.09 -43.80 -22.37
CA TRP A 403 -59.94 -44.39 -23.08
C TRP A 403 -58.89 -43.34 -23.50
N ILE A 404 -59.30 -42.07 -23.69
CA ILE A 404 -58.39 -40.98 -24.06
C ILE A 404 -57.38 -40.73 -22.94
N THR A 405 -57.76 -40.98 -21.67
CA THR A 405 -56.88 -40.76 -20.51
C THR A 405 -55.61 -41.62 -20.53
N ALA A 406 -55.64 -42.77 -21.23
CA ALA A 406 -54.47 -43.64 -21.40
C ALA A 406 -53.35 -43.00 -22.25
N TYR A 407 -53.66 -41.94 -23.01
CA TYR A 407 -52.69 -41.20 -23.81
C TYR A 407 -52.09 -40.01 -23.08
N TYR A 408 -52.61 -39.61 -21.92
CA TYR A 408 -52.11 -38.46 -21.19
C TYR A 408 -50.86 -38.81 -20.39
N THR A 409 -49.80 -38.06 -20.63
CA THR A 409 -48.53 -38.20 -19.92
C THR A 409 -48.30 -37.05 -18.94
N THR A 410 -49.12 -35.99 -19.01
CA THR A 410 -48.95 -34.79 -18.18
C THR A 410 -50.15 -34.57 -17.25
N GLU A 411 -49.88 -34.00 -16.07
CA GLU A 411 -50.93 -33.70 -15.08
C GLU A 411 -51.97 -32.66 -15.57
N PRO A 412 -51.59 -31.59 -16.30
CA PRO A 412 -52.56 -30.64 -16.86
C PRO A 412 -53.59 -31.29 -17.79
N GLU A 413 -53.21 -32.28 -18.59
CA GLU A 413 -54.14 -33.00 -19.48
C GLU A 413 -55.18 -33.78 -18.67
N ARG A 414 -54.71 -34.50 -17.64
CA ARG A 414 -55.56 -35.30 -16.74
C ARG A 414 -56.52 -34.42 -15.95
N ALA A 415 -56.01 -33.32 -15.40
CA ALA A 415 -56.80 -32.34 -14.66
C ALA A 415 -57.88 -31.69 -15.54
N LEU A 416 -57.55 -31.34 -16.79
CA LEU A 416 -58.52 -30.77 -17.73
C LEU A 416 -59.62 -31.79 -18.07
N HIS A 417 -59.25 -33.02 -18.41
CA HIS A 417 -60.21 -34.08 -18.74
C HIS A 417 -61.13 -34.37 -17.54
N HIS A 418 -60.57 -34.42 -16.33
CA HIS A 418 -61.35 -34.61 -15.11
C HIS A 418 -62.34 -33.46 -14.87
N LYS A 419 -61.90 -32.21 -15.05
CA LYS A 419 -62.75 -31.02 -14.90
C LYS A 419 -63.93 -31.00 -15.89
N LEU A 420 -63.74 -31.58 -17.08
CA LEU A 420 -64.75 -31.58 -18.14
C LEU A 420 -65.78 -32.70 -18.01
N PHE A 421 -65.36 -33.91 -17.60
CA PHE A 421 -66.22 -35.11 -17.66
C PHE A 421 -66.50 -35.74 -16.30
N GLY A 422 -65.78 -35.39 -15.23
CA GLY A 422 -66.03 -35.88 -13.87
C GLY A 422 -65.91 -37.40 -13.74
N GLY A 423 -64.70 -37.93 -13.57
CA GLY A 423 -64.49 -39.35 -13.32
C GLY A 423 -63.06 -39.64 -12.88
N MET A 424 -62.89 -40.34 -11.77
CA MET A 424 -61.66 -41.07 -11.43
C MET A 424 -61.82 -42.49 -11.99
N GLY A 425 -61.03 -42.84 -12.99
CA GLY A 425 -60.40 -44.16 -12.98
C GLY A 425 -59.12 -44.00 -12.18
N ASP A 426 -58.89 -44.86 -11.19
CA ASP A 426 -57.69 -44.80 -10.35
C ASP A 426 -56.42 -44.62 -11.20
N PRO A 427 -55.47 -43.78 -10.78
CA PRO A 427 -54.20 -43.64 -11.48
C PRO A 427 -53.51 -45.01 -11.52
N VAL A 428 -53.20 -45.49 -12.72
CA VAL A 428 -52.22 -46.58 -12.88
C VAL A 428 -50.94 -46.10 -12.19
N PRO A 429 -50.35 -46.87 -11.25
CA PRO A 429 -49.18 -46.40 -10.52
C PRO A 429 -48.02 -46.17 -11.50
N ASN A 430 -47.63 -44.92 -11.69
CA ASN A 430 -46.30 -44.62 -12.20
C ASN A 430 -45.33 -45.02 -11.09
N VAL A 431 -44.66 -46.16 -11.27
CA VAL A 431 -43.36 -46.38 -10.64
C VAL A 431 -42.39 -45.48 -11.40
N LEU A 432 -42.23 -44.25 -10.92
CA LEU A 432 -41.06 -43.44 -11.22
C LEU A 432 -40.38 -43.25 -9.88
N GLU A 433 -39.24 -43.92 -9.75
CA GLU A 433 -38.26 -43.72 -8.69
C GLU A 433 -37.91 -42.22 -8.63
N ASP A 434 -37.82 -41.68 -7.42
CA ASP A 434 -37.37 -40.31 -7.17
C ASP A 434 -35.97 -40.12 -7.77
N ASP A 435 -35.86 -39.41 -8.90
CA ASP A 435 -34.59 -38.89 -9.41
C ASP A 435 -34.20 -37.68 -8.53
N ASP A 436 -33.48 -37.98 -7.45
CA ASP A 436 -32.81 -37.04 -6.53
C ASP A 436 -31.65 -36.24 -7.18
N ASP A 437 -31.43 -36.36 -8.51
CA ASP A 437 -30.25 -35.83 -9.20
C ASP A 437 -30.30 -34.31 -9.50
N LEU A 438 -31.43 -33.62 -9.28
CA LEU A 438 -31.50 -32.17 -9.49
C LEU A 438 -30.86 -31.36 -8.34
N GLY A 439 -30.68 -31.98 -7.17
CA GLY A 439 -30.03 -31.36 -6.01
C GLY A 439 -28.51 -31.20 -6.18
N ASP A 440 -27.88 -32.10 -6.93
CA ASP A 440 -26.43 -32.13 -7.14
C ASP A 440 -25.96 -31.25 -8.32
N PHE A 441 -26.87 -30.72 -9.14
CA PHE A 441 -26.52 -29.83 -10.25
C PHE A 441 -26.46 -28.34 -9.86
N LEU A 442 -26.97 -27.98 -8.66
CA LEU A 442 -27.06 -26.59 -8.19
C LEU A 442 -26.18 -26.28 -6.97
N LEU A 443 -25.32 -27.21 -6.56
CA LEU A 443 -24.20 -27.03 -5.63
C LEU A 443 -22.89 -26.90 -6.42
#